data_AF-A0A8X6LDX6-F1
#
_entry.id   AF-A0A8X6LDX6-F1
#
_cell.length_a   1.000
_cell.length_b   1.000
_cell.length_c   1.000
_cell.angle_alpha   90.00
_cell.angle_beta   90.00
_cell.angle_gamma   90.00
#
_symmetry.space_group_name_H-M   'P 1'
#
loop_
_entity.id
_entity.type
_entity.pdbx_description
1 polymer ?
#
loop_
_entity_poly.entity_id
_entity_poly.type
_entity_poly.pdbx_seq_one_letter_code
_entity_poly.pdbx_strand_id
1 'polypeptide(L)'
;MRDARTPEMKDRVLTRFKAASSTSTREVASKMDISQPVVWPIVHEECMHQYHVQRVQSLHIEDYPHRADFSQWMLGIKNNNPSFPTS
;
A
#
# COMPACT_ATOMS: atom_id res chain seq x y z
N MET A 1 15.85 -20.36 19.80
CA MET A 1 16.97 -19.60 19.23
C MET A 1 16.45 -18.19 18.94
N ARG A 2 16.94 -17.18 19.67
CA ARG A 2 16.44 -15.80 19.69
C ARG A 2 17.31 -14.92 18.79
N ASP A 3 17.31 -15.16 17.48
CA ASP A 3 17.98 -14.29 16.50
C ASP A 3 17.01 -13.28 15.84
N ALA A 4 15.74 -13.31 16.22
CA ALA A 4 14.65 -12.58 15.58
C ALA A 4 14.68 -11.04 15.74
N ARG A 5 15.77 -10.43 16.21
CA ARG A 5 15.85 -8.97 16.48
C ARG A 5 17.22 -8.33 16.24
N THR A 6 18.15 -8.99 15.53
CA THR A 6 19.37 -8.29 15.13
C THR A 6 19.03 -7.17 14.13
N PRO A 7 19.63 -5.97 14.27
CA PRO A 7 19.41 -4.85 13.34
C PRO A 7 19.56 -5.27 11.87
N GLU A 8 20.53 -6.15 11.59
CA GLU A 8 20.82 -6.67 10.25
C GLU A 8 19.65 -7.49 9.68
N MET A 9 18.95 -8.26 10.52
CA MET A 9 17.78 -9.02 10.07
C MET A 9 16.61 -8.08 9.78
N LYS A 10 16.40 -7.05 10.62
CA LYS A 10 15.38 -6.03 10.37
C LYS A 10 15.63 -5.33 9.04
N ASP A 11 16.85 -4.87 8.80
CA ASP A 11 17.21 -4.20 7.54
C ASP A 11 16.96 -5.10 6.34
N ARG A 12 17.35 -6.38 6.40
CA ARG A 12 17.09 -7.34 5.32
C ARG A 12 15.61 -7.54 5.03
N VAL A 13 14.76 -7.57 6.06
CA VAL A 13 13.29 -7.63 5.89
C VAL A 13 12.79 -6.36 5.20
N LEU A 14 13.18 -5.18 5.70
CA LEU A 14 12.71 -3.88 5.21
C LEU A 14 13.17 -3.61 3.77
N THR A 15 14.41 -3.93 3.42
CA THR A 15 14.92 -3.80 2.05
C THR A 15 14.08 -4.60 1.06
N ARG A 16 13.64 -5.81 1.43
CA ARG A 16 12.79 -6.65 0.56
C ARG A 16 11.40 -6.05 0.37
N PHE A 17 10.82 -5.45 1.41
CA PHE A 17 9.54 -4.74 1.30
C PHE A 17 9.64 -3.47 0.46
N LYS A 18 10.72 -2.70 0.61
CA LYS A 18 10.97 -1.49 -0.20
C LYS A 18 11.14 -1.80 -1.69
N ALA A 19 11.77 -2.92 -2.02
CA ALA A 19 12.00 -3.31 -3.41
C ALA A 19 10.71 -3.73 -4.15
N ALA A 20 9.70 -4.23 -3.43
CA ALA A 20 8.43 -4.63 -4.01
C ALA A 20 7.30 -4.52 -2.98
N SER A 21 6.55 -3.40 -3.05
CA SER A 21 5.46 -3.06 -2.11
C SER A 21 4.28 -4.04 -2.10
N SER A 22 4.19 -4.93 -3.10
CA SER A 22 3.18 -6.00 -3.20
C SER A 22 3.61 -7.34 -2.58
N THR A 23 4.87 -7.46 -2.14
CA THR A 23 5.42 -8.72 -1.59
C THR A 23 4.73 -9.06 -0.28
N SER A 24 4.28 -10.32 -0.09
CA SER A 24 3.60 -10.75 1.14
C SER A 24 4.56 -11.03 2.31
N THR A 25 4.08 -10.96 3.57
CA THR A 25 4.93 -11.26 4.75
C THR A 25 5.37 -12.73 4.74
N ARG A 26 4.50 -13.60 4.22
CA ARG A 26 4.77 -15.02 3.99
C ARG A 26 5.86 -15.24 2.93
N GLU A 27 5.82 -14.47 1.86
CA GLU A 27 6.83 -14.55 0.80
C GLU A 27 8.21 -14.10 1.31
N VAL A 28 8.27 -13.01 2.08
CA VAL A 28 9.53 -12.56 2.70
C VAL A 28 10.06 -13.60 3.69
N ALA A 29 9.18 -14.16 4.53
CA ALA A 29 9.52 -15.22 5.47
C ALA A 29 10.13 -16.44 4.75
N SER A 30 9.50 -16.89 3.65
CA SER A 30 10.00 -17.99 2.83
C SER A 30 11.35 -17.68 2.17
N LYS A 31 11.55 -16.45 1.66
CA LYS A 31 12.83 -16.05 1.02
C LYS A 31 13.97 -15.86 2.03
N MET A 32 13.65 -15.68 3.31
CA MET A 32 14.62 -15.45 4.38
C MET A 32 14.81 -16.65 5.28
N ASP A 33 14.09 -17.75 5.03
CA ASP A 33 14.09 -18.96 5.86
C ASP A 33 13.77 -18.66 7.35
N ILE A 34 12.81 -17.76 7.56
CA ILE A 34 12.32 -17.37 8.90
C ILE A 34 10.81 -17.58 8.99
N SER A 35 10.29 -17.62 10.21
CA SER A 35 8.85 -17.74 10.41
C SER A 35 8.12 -16.41 10.13
N GLN A 36 6.96 -16.49 9.50
CA GLN A 36 6.13 -15.32 9.16
C GLN A 36 5.76 -14.44 10.38
N PRO A 37 5.52 -14.98 11.59
CA PRO A 37 5.33 -14.18 12.81
C PRO A 37 6.53 -13.30 13.20
N VAL A 38 7.76 -13.60 12.74
CA VAL A 38 8.94 -12.74 12.97
C VAL A 38 8.95 -11.53 12.03
N VAL A 39 8.42 -11.69 10.81
CA VAL A 39 8.40 -10.63 9.79
C VAL A 39 7.37 -9.56 10.13
N TRP A 40 6.20 -9.95 10.64
CA TRP A 40 5.09 -9.01 10.86
C TRP A 40 5.43 -7.82 11.78
N PRO A 41 6.01 -8.01 12.98
CA PRO A 41 6.36 -6.90 13.86
C PRO A 41 7.32 -5.90 13.22
N ILE A 42 8.30 -6.37 12.44
CA ILE A 42 9.33 -5.53 11.80
C ILE A 42 8.69 -4.60 10.77
N VAL A 43 7.80 -5.15 9.95
CA VAL A 43 7.10 -4.40 8.90
C VAL A 43 6.07 -3.45 9.51
N HIS A 44 5.42 -3.87 10.59
CA HIS A 44 4.42 -3.09 11.31
C HIS A 44 5.03 -1.89 12.04
N GLU A 45 6.15 -2.09 12.74
CA GLU A 45 6.92 -1.03 13.43
C GLU A 45 7.35 0.10 12.48
N GLU A 46 7.69 -0.24 11.23
CA GLU A 46 8.15 0.71 10.22
C GLU A 46 7.03 1.23 9.30
N CYS A 47 5.76 0.96 9.64
CA CYS A 47 4.60 1.35 8.84
C CYS A 47 4.66 0.89 7.36
N MET A 48 5.35 -0.23 7.07
CA MET A 48 5.47 -0.80 5.71
C MET A 48 4.38 -1.82 5.41
N HIS A 49 3.18 -1.60 5.93
CA HIS A 49 2.05 -2.49 5.74
C HIS A 49 1.78 -2.70 4.25
N GLN A 50 1.64 -3.97 3.85
CA GLN A 50 1.23 -4.34 2.50
C GLN A 50 -0.11 -3.70 2.20
N TYR A 51 -0.09 -2.72 1.30
CA TYR A 51 -1.30 -2.28 0.66
C TYR A 51 -1.60 -3.28 -0.46
N HIS A 52 -2.50 -4.22 -0.20
CA HIS A 52 -3.04 -5.06 -1.26
C HIS A 52 -3.94 -4.18 -2.12
N VAL A 53 -3.40 -3.68 -3.25
CA VAL A 53 -4.20 -3.01 -4.27
C VAL A 53 -5.20 -4.04 -4.82
N GLN A 54 -6.40 -4.03 -4.25
CA GLN A 54 -7.51 -4.80 -4.78
C GLN A 54 -8.07 -3.99 -5.94
N ARG A 55 -7.98 -4.52 -7.17
CA ARG A 55 -8.66 -3.94 -8.32
C ARG A 55 -10.16 -4.19 -8.16
N VAL A 56 -10.86 -3.29 -7.48
CA VAL A 56 -12.31 -3.42 -7.20
C VAL A 56 -13.19 -2.90 -8.36
N GLN A 57 -12.60 -2.45 -9.46
CA GLN A 57 -13.29 -2.05 -10.69
C GLN A 57 -12.40 -2.38 -11.90
N SER A 58 -12.99 -2.82 -13.01
CA SER A 58 -12.30 -2.96 -14.29
C SER A 58 -12.01 -1.58 -14.87
N LEU A 59 -11.04 -0.87 -14.30
CA LEU A 59 -10.57 0.41 -14.80
C LEU A 59 -9.85 0.18 -16.14
N HIS A 60 -10.51 0.58 -17.21
CA HIS A 60 -9.96 0.62 -18.55
C HIS A 60 -9.13 1.91 -18.72
N ILE A 61 -8.17 1.92 -19.66
CA ILE A 61 -7.32 3.09 -19.90
C ILE A 61 -8.18 4.27 -20.37
N GLU A 62 -9.24 3.96 -21.11
CA GLU A 62 -10.25 4.85 -21.63
C GLU A 62 -11.07 5.54 -20.52
N ASP A 63 -11.17 4.94 -19.33
CA ASP A 63 -11.92 5.52 -18.21
C ASP A 63 -11.23 6.74 -17.60
N TYR A 64 -9.89 6.83 -17.71
CA TYR A 64 -9.13 7.92 -17.09
C TYR A 64 -9.56 9.32 -17.58
N PRO A 65 -9.60 9.62 -18.90
CA PRO A 65 -10.05 10.92 -19.36
C PRO A 65 -11.49 11.23 -18.93
N HIS A 66 -12.41 10.27 -19.02
CA HIS A 66 -13.80 10.47 -18.60
C HIS A 66 -13.94 10.78 -17.11
N ARG A 67 -13.16 10.12 -16.26
CA ARG A 67 -13.14 10.37 -14.82
C ARG A 67 -12.50 11.72 -14.48
N ALA A 68 -11.47 12.12 -15.22
CA ALA A 68 -10.84 13.44 -15.07
C ALA A 68 -11.84 14.55 -15.42
N ASP A 69 -12.53 14.45 -16.55
CA ASP A 69 -13.53 15.41 -17.00
C ASP A 69 -14.69 15.55 -16.01
N PHE A 70 -15.23 14.42 -15.54
CA PHE A 70 -16.27 14.42 -14.51
C PHE A 70 -15.81 15.11 -13.22
N SER A 71 -14.59 14.80 -12.77
CA SER A 71 -14.04 15.40 -11.54
C SER A 71 -13.87 16.91 -11.69
N GLN A 72 -13.38 17.37 -12.85
CA GLN A 72 -13.22 18.78 -13.16
C GLN A 72 -14.57 19.51 -13.18
N TRP A 73 -15.59 18.91 -13.82
CA TRP A 73 -16.96 19.43 -13.82
C TRP A 73 -17.54 19.55 -12.40
N MET A 74 -17.36 18.50 -11.59
CA MET A 74 -17.84 18.46 -10.21
C MET A 74 -17.17 19.52 -9.32
N LEU A 75 -15.85 19.72 -9.48
CA LEU A 75 -15.12 20.80 -8.82
C LEU A 75 -15.66 22.18 -9.24
N GLY A 76 -16.02 22.35 -10.51
CA GLY A 76 -16.69 23.55 -11.01
C GLY A 76 -18.03 23.79 -10.31
N ILE A 77 -18.85 22.75 -10.14
CA ILE A 77 -20.13 22.86 -9.41
C ILE A 77 -19.89 23.25 -7.95
N LYS A 78 -18.97 22.56 -7.27
CA LYS A 78 -18.64 22.84 -5.86
C LYS A 78 -18.16 24.28 -5.67
N ASN A 79 -17.28 24.77 -6.54
CA ASN A 79 -16.74 26.13 -6.42
C ASN A 79 -17.80 27.21 -6.68
N ASN A 80 -18.78 26.93 -7.54
CA ASN A 80 -19.84 27.87 -7.89
C ASN A 80 -21.10 27.74 -7.02
N ASN A 81 -21.16 26.75 -6.12
CA ASN A 81 -22.29 26.54 -5.23
C ASN A 81 -21.84 26.46 -3.75
N PRO A 82 -21.94 27.57 -3.00
CA PRO A 82 -21.56 27.63 -1.59
C PRO A 82 -22.38 26.71 -0.67
N SER A 83 -23.56 26.24 -1.10
CA SER A 83 -24.40 25.30 -0.34
C SER A 83 -24.11 23.84 -0.66
N PHE A 84 -23.15 23.57 -1.55
CA PHE A 84 -22.76 22.21 -1.89
C PHE A 84 -22.19 21.50 -0.65
N PRO A 85 -22.71 20.33 -0.25
CA PRO A 85 -22.32 19.69 0.99
C PRO A 85 -20.82 19.35 0.98
N THR A 86 -20.12 19.86 1.98
CA THR A 86 -18.72 19.51 2.24
C THR A 86 -18.75 18.33 3.21
N SER A 87 -18.54 17.11 2.70
CA SER A 87 -18.38 15.93 3.55
C SER A 87 -17.15 16.04 4.44
#